data_AF-A0A654IK08-F1
#
_entry.id   AF-A0A654IK08-F1
#
_cell.length_a   1.000
_cell.length_b   1.000
_cell.length_c   1.000
_cell.angle_alpha   90.00
_cell.angle_beta   90.00
_cell.angle_gamma   90.00
#
_symmetry.space_group_name_H-M   'P 1'
#
loop_
_entity.id
_entity.type
_entity.pdbx_description
1 polymer ?
#
loop_
_entity_poly.entity_id
_entity_poly.type
_entity_poly.pdbx_seq_one_letter_code
_entity_poly.pdbx_strand_id
1 'polypeptide(L)'
;MSYIATKDIDFNRKIDYDNGVYIPNENVDKFKIAPKNSILLCIEGGSAGRKIGLIDRDVTFGNKLCCINSDFISNKFIFYYLQSDLFLNPFYKQMTGIIQGINLSLLKEIKIPVFSSCYQQDIINKLDRIYSLINMLN
;
A
#
# COMPACT_ATOMS: atom_id res chain seq x y z
N MET A 1 -15.08 -2.91 12.54
CA MET A 1 -14.29 -2.82 11.30
C MET A 1 -12.91 -3.46 11.49
N SER A 2 -12.37 -4.19 10.51
CA SER A 2 -11.03 -4.81 10.64
C SER A 2 -9.95 -3.76 10.90
N TYR A 3 -8.97 -4.10 11.74
CA TYR A 3 -7.80 -3.27 11.99
C TYR A 3 -6.56 -3.91 11.37
N ILE A 4 -5.88 -3.18 10.50
CA ILE A 4 -4.68 -3.66 9.80
C ILE A 4 -3.43 -2.98 10.37
N ALA A 5 -2.51 -3.78 10.88
CA ALA A 5 -1.17 -3.35 11.25
C ALA A 5 -0.12 -3.90 10.26
N THR A 6 1.11 -3.39 10.36
CA THR A 6 2.22 -3.82 9.50
C THR A 6 2.50 -5.33 9.55
N LYS A 7 2.16 -6.01 10.66
CA LYS A 7 2.33 -7.47 10.77
C LYS A 7 1.38 -8.24 9.85
N ASP A 8 0.21 -7.67 9.56
CA ASP A 8 -0.88 -8.31 8.83
C ASP A 8 -0.73 -8.18 7.31
N ILE A 9 0.24 -7.37 6.85
CA ILE A 9 0.64 -7.29 5.44
C ILE A 9 1.87 -8.17 5.25
N ASP A 10 1.80 -9.18 4.40
CA ASP A 10 2.92 -10.08 4.12
C ASP A 10 3.81 -9.55 2.99
N PHE A 11 5.03 -10.07 2.85
CA PHE A 11 5.98 -9.72 1.78
C PHE A 11 5.50 -10.16 0.39
N ASN A 12 4.58 -11.11 0.32
CA ASN A 12 3.87 -11.45 -0.93
C ASN A 12 2.70 -10.48 -1.24
N ARG A 13 2.55 -9.41 -0.45
CA ARG A 13 1.54 -8.34 -0.58
C ARG A 13 0.11 -8.75 -0.26
N LYS A 14 -0.10 -9.96 0.28
CA LYS A 14 -1.40 -10.37 0.84
C LYS A 14 -1.61 -9.70 2.18
N ILE A 15 -2.88 -9.42 2.48
CA ILE A 15 -3.32 -8.84 3.75
C ILE A 15 -4.14 -9.89 4.48
N ASP A 16 -3.78 -10.15 5.73
CA ASP A 16 -4.58 -10.94 6.66
C ASP A 16 -5.64 -10.05 7.33
N TYR A 17 -6.88 -10.17 6.85
CA TYR A 17 -8.02 -9.46 7.40
C TYR A 17 -8.62 -10.14 8.64
N ASP A 18 -8.28 -11.42 8.87
CA ASP A 18 -8.83 -12.27 9.92
C ASP A 18 -7.82 -12.44 11.08
N ASN A 19 -7.02 -11.40 11.31
CA ASN A 19 -5.93 -11.35 12.29
C ASN A 19 -6.39 -11.28 13.78
N GLY A 20 -7.70 -11.35 14.02
CA GLY A 20 -8.33 -11.30 15.34
C GLY A 20 -8.50 -9.90 15.95
N VAL A 21 -8.12 -8.83 15.25
CA VAL A 21 -8.23 -7.44 15.75
C VAL A 21 -9.29 -6.66 14.98
N TYR A 22 -10.31 -6.23 15.71
CA TYR A 22 -11.43 -5.47 15.18
C TYR A 22 -11.72 -4.24 16.05
N ILE A 23 -12.05 -3.12 15.42
CA ILE A 23 -12.51 -1.92 16.10
C ILE A 23 -14.04 -1.98 16.20
N PRO A 24 -14.62 -1.90 17.43
CA PRO A 24 -16.07 -1.76 17.62
C PRO A 24 -16.62 -0.52 16.91
N ASN A 25 -17.85 -0.59 16.41
CA ASN A 25 -18.44 0.45 15.57
C ASN A 25 -18.46 1.82 16.26
N GLU A 26 -18.75 1.86 17.56
CA GLU A 26 -18.75 3.06 18.40
C GLU A 26 -17.37 3.72 18.56
N ASN A 27 -16.29 3.03 18.18
CA ASN A 27 -14.92 3.50 18.27
C ASN A 27 -14.27 3.75 16.90
N VAL A 28 -14.93 3.41 15.78
CA VAL A 28 -14.34 3.53 14.44
C VAL A 28 -13.89 4.96 14.13
N ASP A 29 -14.67 5.96 14.55
CA ASP A 29 -14.36 7.39 14.31
C ASP A 29 -13.07 7.87 15.01
N LYS A 30 -12.53 7.08 15.93
CA LYS A 30 -11.24 7.36 16.61
C LYS A 30 -10.03 6.87 15.80
N PHE A 31 -10.26 6.18 14.68
CA PHE A 31 -9.22 5.59 13.84
C PHE A 31 -9.25 6.16 12.42
N LYS A 32 -8.11 6.08 11.74
CA LYS A 32 -8.04 6.37 10.31
C LYS A 32 -8.69 5.22 9.54
N ILE A 33 -9.53 5.57 8.57
CA ILE A 33 -10.21 4.62 7.67
C ILE A 33 -9.54 4.70 6.30
N ALA A 34 -9.16 3.56 5.75
CA ALA A 34 -8.75 3.41 4.37
C ALA A 34 -9.94 2.82 3.58
N PRO A 35 -10.41 3.50 2.52
CA PRO A 35 -11.54 3.02 1.72
C PRO A 35 -11.12 1.83 0.86
N LYS A 36 -12.06 0.92 0.59
CA LYS A 36 -11.91 -0.18 -0.35
C LYS A 36 -11.20 0.27 -1.63
N ASN A 37 -10.35 -0.61 -2.17
CA ASN A 37 -9.54 -0.38 -3.38
C ASN A 37 -8.39 0.64 -3.18
N SER A 38 -8.12 1.11 -1.97
CA SER A 38 -6.90 1.88 -1.66
C SER A 38 -5.71 0.97 -1.34
N ILE A 39 -4.55 1.58 -1.13
CA ILE A 39 -3.29 0.88 -0.86
C ILE A 39 -2.84 1.22 0.56
N LEU A 40 -2.44 0.21 1.32
CA LEU A 40 -1.69 0.40 2.56
C LEU A 40 -0.21 0.16 2.31
N LEU A 41 0.62 1.18 2.57
CA LEU A 41 2.08 1.11 2.46
C LEU A 41 2.71 1.29 3.85
N CYS A 42 3.63 0.41 4.23
CA CYS A 42 4.46 0.63 5.41
C CYS A 42 5.46 1.76 5.17
N ILE A 43 5.45 2.78 6.03
CA ILE A 43 6.29 3.98 5.91
C ILE A 43 7.33 4.12 7.02
N GLU A 44 7.33 3.23 8.01
CA GLU A 44 8.22 3.30 9.18
C GLU A 44 8.66 1.91 9.67
N GLY A 45 9.92 1.81 10.09
CA GLY A 45 10.55 0.61 10.62
C GLY A 45 11.17 -0.29 9.55
N GLY A 46 11.65 -1.47 9.94
CA GLY A 46 12.39 -2.39 9.04
C GLY A 46 11.60 -2.95 7.85
N SER A 47 10.30 -2.67 7.77
CA SER A 47 9.42 -3.03 6.65
C SER A 47 8.99 -1.83 5.80
N ALA A 48 9.48 -0.62 6.08
CA ALA A 48 9.17 0.58 5.31
C ALA A 48 9.54 0.39 3.82
N GLY A 49 8.64 0.76 2.92
CA GLY A 49 8.79 0.58 1.47
C GLY A 49 8.63 -0.87 0.98
N ARG A 50 8.61 -1.87 1.88
CA ARG A 50 8.62 -3.31 1.52
C ARG A 50 7.26 -3.96 1.67
N LYS A 51 6.56 -3.66 2.77
CA LYS A 51 5.22 -4.19 3.02
C LYS A 51 4.18 -3.24 2.45
N ILE A 52 3.43 -3.73 1.47
CA ILE A 52 2.41 -3.00 0.73
C ILE A 52 1.25 -3.96 0.41
N GLY A 53 0.01 -3.49 0.44
CA GLY A 53 -1.15 -4.28 0.03
C GLY A 53 -2.28 -3.42 -0.52
N LEU A 54 -3.02 -3.95 -1.50
CA LEU A 54 -4.22 -3.35 -2.07
C LEU A 54 -5.45 -3.91 -1.33
N ILE A 55 -6.26 -3.05 -0.72
CA ILE A 55 -7.35 -3.50 0.15
C ILE A 55 -8.66 -3.79 -0.60
N ASP A 56 -9.38 -4.83 -0.20
CA ASP A 56 -10.62 -5.29 -0.85
C ASP A 56 -11.91 -4.82 -0.15
N ARG A 57 -11.77 -4.15 1.00
CA ARG A 57 -12.83 -3.63 1.86
C ARG A 57 -12.35 -2.42 2.64
N ASP A 58 -13.26 -1.66 3.23
CA ASP A 58 -12.91 -0.58 4.14
C ASP A 58 -12.26 -1.15 5.40
N VAL A 59 -11.14 -0.56 5.82
CA VAL A 59 -10.42 -0.99 7.02
C VAL A 59 -9.95 0.19 7.85
N THR A 60 -9.77 -0.05 9.14
CA THR A 60 -8.94 0.83 9.98
C THR A 60 -7.49 0.36 9.95
N PHE A 61 -6.52 1.24 10.19
CA PHE A 61 -5.11 0.87 10.10
C PHE A 61 -4.21 1.58 11.12
N GLY A 62 -3.06 0.96 11.40
CA GLY A 62 -2.07 1.47 12.35
C GLY A 62 -1.17 2.59 11.83
N ASN A 63 -0.54 3.33 12.74
CA ASN A 63 0.20 4.57 12.43
C ASN A 63 1.45 4.40 11.54
N LYS A 64 2.02 3.18 11.47
CA LYS A 64 3.16 2.87 10.59
C LYS A 64 2.75 2.61 9.14
N LEU A 65 1.45 2.55 8.87
CA LEU A 65 0.90 2.41 7.54
C LEU A 65 0.38 3.75 7.04
N CYS A 66 0.52 3.97 5.74
CA CYS A 66 -0.04 5.09 5.01
C CYS A 66 -1.08 4.57 4.02
N CYS A 67 -2.25 5.21 3.98
CA CYS A 67 -3.25 4.97 2.95
C CYS A 67 -2.96 5.84 1.73
N ILE A 68 -2.77 5.21 0.57
CA ILE A 68 -2.62 5.87 -0.73
C ILE A 68 -3.87 5.55 -1.55
N ASN A 69 -4.59 6.58 -1.95
CA ASN A 69 -5.84 6.49 -2.70
C ASN A 69 -5.87 7.59 -3.76
N SER A 70 -6.26 7.26 -4.99
CA SER A 70 -6.40 8.20 -6.10
C SER A 70 -7.71 8.00 -6.82
N ASP A 71 -8.39 9.11 -7.11
CA ASP A 71 -9.58 9.15 -7.96
C ASP A 71 -9.24 9.39 -9.45
N PHE A 72 -7.96 9.66 -9.76
CA PHE A 72 -7.50 10.04 -11.10
C PHE A 72 -6.67 8.95 -11.79
N ILE A 73 -5.95 8.14 -11.01
CA ILE A 73 -5.08 7.06 -11.48
C ILE A 73 -5.60 5.77 -10.86
N SER A 74 -5.58 4.67 -11.61
CA SER A 74 -5.94 3.37 -11.06
C SER A 74 -5.07 3.05 -9.84
N ASN A 75 -5.70 2.82 -8.70
CA ASN A 75 -4.99 2.39 -7.49
C ASN A 75 -4.24 1.06 -7.72
N LYS A 76 -4.72 0.18 -8.61
CA LYS A 76 -3.97 -1.03 -8.97
C LYS A 76 -2.71 -0.71 -9.76
N PHE A 77 -2.74 0.31 -10.62
CA PHE A 77 -1.53 0.81 -11.28
C PHE A 77 -0.56 1.43 -10.27
N ILE A 78 -1.05 2.30 -9.38
CA ILE A 78 -0.23 2.90 -8.31
C ILE A 78 0.40 1.80 -7.45
N PHE A 79 -0.39 0.79 -7.06
CA PHE A 79 0.09 -0.36 -6.29
C PHE A 79 1.33 -0.99 -6.94
N TYR A 80 1.32 -1.24 -8.25
CA TYR A 80 2.48 -1.75 -8.96
C TYR A 80 3.62 -0.72 -9.06
N TYR A 81 3.33 0.55 -9.32
CA TYR A 81 4.34 1.60 -9.42
C TYR A 81 5.12 1.78 -8.10
N LEU A 82 4.44 1.73 -6.96
CA LEU A 82 5.05 1.84 -5.62
C LEU A 82 6.02 0.69 -5.28
N GLN A 83 6.03 -0.38 -6.07
CA GLN A 83 6.96 -1.50 -5.92
C GLN A 83 8.18 -1.38 -6.84
N SER A 84 8.18 -0.41 -7.75
CA SER A 84 9.28 -0.21 -8.69
C SER A 84 10.42 0.62 -8.09
N ASP A 85 11.63 0.43 -8.60
CA ASP A 85 12.79 1.24 -8.22
C ASP A 85 12.60 2.74 -8.51
N LEU A 86 11.71 3.09 -9.44
CA LEU A 86 11.35 4.49 -9.72
C LEU A 86 10.73 5.18 -8.51
N PHE A 87 9.95 4.45 -7.71
CA PHE A 87 9.41 4.94 -6.45
C PHE A 87 10.34 4.66 -5.26
N LEU A 88 10.88 3.44 -5.17
CA LEU A 88 11.63 3.00 -4.00
C LEU A 88 12.95 3.76 -3.83
N ASN A 89 13.65 4.12 -4.91
CA ASN A 89 14.89 4.88 -4.83
C ASN A 89 14.71 6.27 -4.18
N PRO A 90 13.79 7.15 -4.65
CA PRO A 90 13.54 8.41 -3.95
C PRO A 90 12.96 8.20 -2.56
N PHE A 91 12.11 7.19 -2.35
CA PHE A 91 11.56 6.85 -1.03
C PHE A 91 12.67 6.57 0.00
N TYR A 92 13.61 5.67 -0.31
CA TYR A 92 14.70 5.32 0.60
C TYR A 92 15.69 6.47 0.83
N LYS A 93 15.87 7.35 -0.16
CA LYS A 93 16.71 8.56 -0.01
C LYS A 93 16.12 9.58 0.96
N GLN A 94 14.80 9.60 1.12
CA GLN A 94 14.09 10.52 2.01
C GLN A 94 13.82 9.94 3.40
N MET A 95 14.16 8.66 3.62
CA MET A 95 14.04 8.05 4.94
C MET A 95 15.08 8.62 5.90
N THR A 96 14.65 8.91 7.12
CA THR A 96 15.48 9.55 8.15
C THR A 96 15.25 8.90 9.52
N GLY A 97 16.10 9.25 10.49
CA GLY A 97 15.94 8.87 11.89
C GLY A 97 16.58 7.52 12.25
N ILE A 98 16.65 7.24 13.56
CA ILE A 98 17.15 5.96 14.09
C ILE A 98 16.15 4.84 13.75
N ILE A 99 14.86 5.11 13.93
CA ILE A 99 13.78 4.29 13.38
C ILE A 99 13.57 4.77 11.95
N GLN A 100 14.19 4.06 11.01
CA GLN A 100 14.13 4.37 9.59
C GLN A 100 12.67 4.51 9.12
N GLY A 101 12.30 5.70 8.67
CA GLY A 101 10.96 5.98 8.15
C GLY A 101 10.91 7.28 7.36
N ILE A 102 9.79 7.51 6.66
CA ILE A 102 9.53 8.73 5.89
C ILE A 102 8.31 9.44 6.47
N ASN A 103 8.38 10.76 6.61
CA ASN A 103 7.22 11.55 7.01
C ASN A 103 6.27 11.77 5.82
N LEU A 104 4.99 12.06 6.11
CA LEU A 104 3.98 12.22 5.06
C LEU A 104 4.21 13.43 4.14
N SER A 105 4.93 14.46 4.60
CA SER A 105 5.25 15.62 3.76
C SER A 105 6.27 15.26 2.68
N LEU A 106 7.35 14.56 3.02
CA LEU A 106 8.37 14.12 2.06
C LEU A 106 7.79 13.06 1.11
N LEU A 107 7.00 12.12 1.63
CA LEU A 107 6.34 11.10 0.81
C LEU A 107 5.48 11.73 -0.31
N LYS A 108 4.81 12.85 -0.02
CA LYS A 108 3.99 13.59 -1.01
C LYS A 108 4.82 14.29 -2.10
N GLU A 109 6.12 14.49 -1.89
CA GLU A 109 7.01 15.09 -2.89
C GLU A 109 7.45 14.08 -3.95
N ILE A 110 7.33 12.78 -3.67
CA ILE A 110 7.67 11.72 -4.63
C ILE A 110 6.61 11.71 -5.74
N LYS A 111 7.04 12.08 -6.96
CA LYS A 111 6.16 12.16 -8.12
C LYS A 111 5.79 10.77 -8.63
N ILE A 112 4.51 10.59 -8.95
CA ILE A 112 3.97 9.42 -9.65
C ILE A 112 3.65 9.85 -11.08
N PRO A 113 4.08 9.10 -12.11
CA PRO A 113 3.75 9.41 -13.50
C PRO A 113 2.25 9.21 -13.74
N VAL A 114 1.67 10.12 -14.51
CA VAL A 114 0.28 10.02 -14.96
C VAL A 114 0.28 9.55 -16.40
N PHE A 115 -0.34 8.40 -16.65
CA PHE A 115 -0.50 7.83 -18.00
C PHE A 115 -1.97 7.78 -18.39
N SER A 116 -2.24 7.57 -19.69
CA SER A 116 -3.60 7.33 -20.16
C SER A 116 -4.19 6.07 -19.51
N SER A 117 -5.51 6.03 -19.32
CA SER A 117 -6.21 4.87 -18.74
C SER A 117 -5.93 3.58 -19.51
N CYS A 118 -5.87 3.66 -20.85
CA CYS A 118 -5.51 2.52 -21.71
C CYS A 118 -4.11 1.97 -21.39
N TYR A 119 -3.11 2.84 -21.25
CA TYR A 119 -1.75 2.43 -20.92
C TYR A 119 -1.64 1.87 -19.50
N GLN A 120 -2.34 2.48 -18.53
CA GLN A 120 -2.43 1.95 -17.17
C GLN A 120 -3.00 0.53 -17.18
N GLN A 121 -4.08 0.29 -17.93
CA GLN A 121 -4.74 -1.01 -18.01
C GLN A 121 -3.87 -2.07 -18.69
N ASP A 122 -3.14 -1.71 -19.75
CA ASP A 122 -2.20 -2.61 -20.42
C ASP A 122 -1.09 -3.08 -19.46
N ILE A 123 -0.49 -2.17 -18.69
CA ILE A 123 0.51 -2.51 -17.67
C ILE A 123 -0.09 -3.42 -16.59
N ILE A 124 -1.27 -3.06 -16.06
CA ILE A 124 -1.96 -3.87 -15.04
C ILE A 124 -2.17 -5.29 -15.55
N ASN A 125 -2.71 -5.46 -16.76
CA ASN A 125 -3.00 -6.77 -17.33
C ASN A 125 -1.74 -7.63 -17.50
N LYS A 126 -0.63 -7.01 -17.96
CA LYS A 126 0.65 -7.70 -18.11
C LYS A 126 1.20 -8.17 -16.77
N LEU A 127 1.18 -7.30 -15.75
CA LEU A 127 1.67 -7.62 -14.42
C LEU A 127 0.79 -8.68 -13.73
N ASP A 128 -0.53 -8.54 -13.81
CA ASP A 128 -1.49 -9.53 -13.29
C ASP A 128 -1.23 -10.92 -13.88
N ARG A 129 -1.02 -11.01 -15.19
CA ARG A 129 -0.69 -12.28 -15.86
C ARG A 129 0.61 -12.89 -15.31
N ILE A 130 1.64 -12.07 -15.10
CA ILE A 130 2.91 -12.53 -14.53
C ILE A 130 2.70 -13.04 -13.10
N TYR A 131 1.97 -12.30 -12.25
CA TYR A 131 1.66 -12.74 -10.88
C TYR A 131 0.85 -14.03 -10.85
N SER A 132 -0.13 -14.16 -11.74
CA SER A 132 -0.93 -15.38 -11.86
C SER A 132 -0.05 -16.59 -12.19
N LEU A 133 0.87 -16.45 -13.15
CA LEU A 133 1.80 -17.52 -13.53
C LEU A 133 2.75 -17.87 -12.38
N ILE A 134 3.31 -16.88 -11.68
CA ILE A 134 4.18 -17.10 -10.51
C ILE A 134 3.41 -17.85 -9.40
N ASN A 135 2.16 -17.47 -9.15
CA ASN A 135 1.34 -18.13 -8.13
C ASN A 135 1.01 -19.58 -8.47
N MET A 136 1.02 -19.98 -9.74
CA MET A 136 0.83 -21.37 -10.16
C MET A 136 2.07 -22.25 -9.95
N LEU A 137 3.24 -21.65 -9.68
CA LEU A 137 4.49 -22.37 -9.45
C LEU A 137 4.73 -22.72 -7.97
N ASN A 138 3.87 -22.24 -7.07
CA ASN A 138 3.90 -22.49 -5.63
C ASN A 138 2.69 -23.33 -5.20
#